data_AF-A0A0B1TES9-F1
#
_entry.id   AF-A0A0B1TES9-F1
#
_cell.length_a   1.000
_cell.length_b   1.000
_cell.length_c   1.000
_cell.angle_alpha   90.00
_cell.angle_beta   90.00
_cell.angle_gamma   90.00
#
_symmetry.space_group_name_H-M   'P 1'
#
loop_
_entity.id
_entity.type
_entity.pdbx_description
1 polymer ?
#
loop_
_entity_poly.entity_id
_entity_poly.type
_entity_poly.pdbx_seq_one_letter_code
_entity_poly.pdbx_strand_id
1 'polypeptide(L)'
;MSVDCDETPITRSRTYSSDSPISTSSESASVTQRITQSLAHVNDDDVVHGQDARELRDATVQAISDVWSDSRSTATSLIRQVNQNGVARDKVEELPGDQKESFDAVVAHLRRFFEGPQQRYMARQALSTS
;
A
#
# COMPACT_ATOMS: atom_id res chain seq x y z
N MET A 1 -35.88 -15.08 53.90
CA MET A 1 -35.19 -13.84 53.49
C MET A 1 -34.88 -13.99 52.02
N SER A 2 -35.80 -13.52 51.17
CA SER A 2 -35.66 -13.56 49.72
C SER A 2 -34.79 -12.40 49.30
N VAL A 3 -33.69 -12.68 48.61
CA VAL A 3 -32.90 -11.66 47.92
C VAL A 3 -33.39 -11.62 46.48
N ASP A 4 -34.06 -10.52 46.17
CA ASP A 4 -34.53 -10.14 44.84
C ASP A 4 -33.32 -10.00 43.91
N CYS A 5 -33.26 -10.82 42.87
CA CYS A 5 -32.35 -10.62 41.74
C CYS A 5 -33.07 -9.74 40.73
N ASP A 6 -32.88 -8.43 40.83
CA ASP A 6 -33.32 -7.47 39.81
C ASP A 6 -32.35 -7.56 38.61
N GLU A 7 -32.69 -8.42 37.64
CA GLU A 7 -32.00 -8.51 36.35
C GLU A 7 -32.58 -7.43 35.42
N THR A 8 -31.90 -6.29 35.33
CA THR A 8 -32.21 -5.30 34.29
C THR A 8 -31.68 -5.79 32.93
N PRO A 9 -32.50 -5.84 31.87
CA PRO A 9 -32.03 -6.27 30.56
C PRO A 9 -31.12 -5.18 29.96
N ILE A 10 -29.83 -5.51 29.84
CA ILE A 10 -28.86 -4.67 29.12
C ILE A 10 -29.20 -4.73 27.62
N THR A 11 -29.84 -3.67 27.11
CA THR A 11 -29.97 -3.42 25.67
C THR A 11 -28.58 -3.11 25.11
N ARG A 12 -27.88 -4.13 24.60
CA ARG A 12 -26.67 -3.96 23.80
C ARG A 12 -27.05 -3.87 22.33
N SER A 13 -27.03 -2.65 21.80
CA SER A 13 -27.19 -2.37 20.37
C SER A 13 -26.27 -3.25 19.53
N ARG A 14 -26.87 -4.05 18.66
CA ARG A 14 -26.18 -4.82 17.61
C ARG A 14 -25.64 -3.83 16.58
N THR A 15 -24.35 -3.53 16.60
CA THR A 15 -23.70 -2.91 15.44
C THR A 15 -23.42 -4.01 14.42
N TYR A 16 -24.23 -4.06 13.37
CA TYR A 16 -23.92 -4.86 12.18
C TYR A 16 -22.77 -4.14 11.45
N SER A 17 -21.52 -4.51 11.77
CA SER A 17 -20.35 -4.10 11.02
C SER A 17 -20.33 -4.91 9.73
N SER A 18 -20.87 -4.34 8.64
CA SER A 18 -20.56 -4.79 7.29
C SER A 18 -19.13 -4.36 6.97
N ASP A 19 -18.15 -5.13 7.43
CA ASP A 19 -16.81 -5.05 6.85
C ASP A 19 -16.82 -5.87 5.55
N SER A 20 -17.11 -5.16 4.45
CA SER A 20 -16.81 -5.67 3.11
C SER A 20 -15.30 -5.84 3.01
N PRO A 21 -14.77 -7.03 2.67
CA PRO A 21 -13.35 -7.18 2.45
C PRO A 21 -12.96 -6.39 1.20
N ILE A 22 -12.21 -5.31 1.40
CA ILE A 22 -11.36 -4.74 0.36
C ILE A 22 -10.51 -5.90 -0.17
N SER A 23 -10.66 -6.20 -1.46
CA SER A 23 -9.88 -7.22 -2.16
C SER A 23 -8.44 -6.72 -2.32
N THR A 24 -7.66 -6.81 -1.25
CA THR A 24 -6.19 -6.86 -1.28
C THR A 24 -5.75 -8.32 -1.19
N SER A 25 -6.30 -9.18 -2.05
CA SER A 25 -6.19 -10.64 -1.92
C SER A 25 -4.91 -11.23 -2.53
N SER A 26 -3.98 -10.42 -3.05
CA SER A 26 -2.79 -10.93 -3.75
C SER A 26 -1.44 -10.61 -3.10
N GLU A 27 -1.30 -9.52 -2.33
CA GLU A 27 -0.01 -9.15 -1.71
C GLU A 27 0.16 -9.72 -0.30
N SER A 28 -0.90 -9.73 0.52
CA SER A 28 -0.85 -10.34 1.85
C SER A 28 -0.57 -11.84 1.78
N ALA A 29 -1.01 -12.48 0.69
CA ALA A 29 -0.83 -13.91 0.46
C ALA A 29 0.65 -14.30 0.36
N SER A 30 1.50 -13.51 -0.32
CA SER A 30 2.93 -13.84 -0.47
C SER A 30 3.70 -13.70 0.85
N VAL A 31 3.35 -12.69 1.64
CA VAL A 31 3.94 -12.42 2.96
C VAL A 31 3.59 -13.53 3.94
N THR A 32 2.30 -13.90 4.02
CA THR A 32 1.87 -15.01 4.88
C THR A 32 2.38 -16.34 4.37
N GLN A 33 2.51 -16.51 3.04
CA GLN A 33 3.01 -17.74 2.43
C GLN A 33 4.41 -18.11 2.93
N ARG A 34 5.29 -17.14 3.16
CA ARG A 34 6.63 -17.45 3.73
C ARG A 34 6.54 -18.06 5.11
N ILE A 35 5.71 -17.48 5.97
CA ILE A 35 5.50 -17.97 7.34
C ILE A 35 4.81 -19.34 7.28
N THR A 36 3.80 -19.51 6.43
CA THR A 36 3.11 -20.78 6.22
C THR A 36 4.04 -21.86 5.68
N GLN A 37 4.94 -21.54 4.75
CA GLN A 37 5.97 -22.48 4.27
C GLN A 37 6.95 -22.87 5.37
N SER A 38 7.35 -21.92 6.22
CA SER A 38 8.17 -22.18 7.40
C SER A 38 7.43 -23.00 8.47
N LEU A 39 6.10 -23.08 8.43
CA LEU A 39 5.32 -23.93 9.33
C LEU A 39 4.89 -25.25 8.67
N ALA A 40 4.98 -25.36 7.34
CA ALA A 40 4.49 -26.51 6.59
C ALA A 40 5.24 -27.83 6.88
N HIS A 41 6.42 -27.74 7.52
CA HIS A 41 7.22 -28.89 7.90
C HIS A 41 7.06 -29.29 9.38
N VAL A 42 6.30 -28.50 10.16
CA VAL A 42 6.02 -28.77 11.58
C VAL A 42 4.59 -29.28 11.69
N ASN A 43 4.40 -30.53 12.12
CA ASN A 43 3.08 -31.07 12.36
C ASN A 43 2.55 -30.64 13.74
N ASP A 44 1.24 -30.57 13.92
CA ASP A 44 0.63 -30.06 15.16
C ASP A 44 0.96 -30.91 16.40
N ASP A 45 1.26 -32.21 16.22
CA ASP A 45 1.62 -33.14 17.29
C ASP A 45 3.14 -33.18 17.59
N ASP A 46 3.96 -32.48 16.80
CA ASP A 46 5.42 -32.50 16.96
C ASP A 46 5.87 -31.60 18.12
N VAL A 47 6.88 -32.07 18.87
CA VAL A 47 7.54 -31.26 19.89
C VAL A 47 8.42 -30.23 19.18
N VAL A 48 8.03 -28.97 19.23
CA VAL A 48 8.76 -27.86 18.58
C VAL A 48 10.21 -27.81 19.06
N HIS A 49 11.15 -27.99 18.15
CA HIS A 49 12.56 -27.86 18.45
C HIS A 49 13.00 -26.39 18.37
N GLY A 50 14.09 -26.05 19.07
CA GLY A 50 14.64 -24.70 19.04
C GLY A 50 15.05 -24.25 17.62
N GLN A 51 15.31 -25.20 16.73
CA GLN A 51 15.59 -24.94 15.32
C GLN A 51 14.34 -24.47 14.56
N ASP A 52 13.21 -25.16 14.68
CA ASP A 52 11.96 -24.78 14.01
C ASP A 52 11.47 -23.40 14.48
N ALA A 53 11.57 -23.14 15.78
CA ALA A 53 11.24 -21.84 16.35
C ALA A 53 12.16 -20.71 15.84
N ARG A 54 13.44 -21.03 15.58
CA ARG A 54 14.40 -20.08 15.00
C ARG A 54 14.05 -19.77 13.54
N GLU A 55 13.73 -20.78 12.75
CA GLU A 55 13.36 -20.62 11.35
C GLU A 55 12.07 -19.81 11.20
N LEU A 56 11.07 -20.10 12.02
CA LEU A 56 9.83 -19.31 12.07
C LEU A 56 10.10 -17.83 12.39
N ARG A 57 10.95 -17.57 13.38
CA ARG A 57 11.32 -16.20 13.76
C ARG A 57 11.99 -15.49 12.59
N ASP A 58 12.97 -16.12 11.96
CA ASP A 58 13.74 -15.50 10.88
C ASP A 58 12.83 -15.27 9.64
N ALA A 59 11.94 -16.21 9.32
CA ALA A 59 10.90 -16.05 8.29
C ALA A 59 9.92 -14.90 8.60
N THR A 60 9.51 -14.76 9.86
CA THR A 60 8.62 -13.67 10.31
C THR A 60 9.31 -12.30 10.22
N VAL A 61 10.57 -12.21 10.65
CA VAL A 61 11.36 -10.97 10.55
C VAL A 61 11.48 -10.52 9.09
N GLN A 62 11.71 -11.47 8.18
CA GLN A 62 11.75 -11.17 6.74
C GLN A 62 10.38 -10.73 6.21
N ALA A 63 9.30 -11.43 6.57
CA ALA A 63 7.94 -11.07 6.16
C ALA A 63 7.55 -9.65 6.57
N ILE A 64 7.86 -9.25 7.81
CA ILE A 64 7.59 -7.89 8.30
C ILE A 64 8.44 -6.85 7.57
N SER A 65 9.72 -7.16 7.35
CA SER A 65 10.63 -6.25 6.65
C SER A 65 10.17 -5.97 5.22
N ASP A 66 9.70 -7.01 4.52
CA ASP A 66 9.18 -6.89 3.16
C ASP A 66 7.91 -6.05 3.13
N VAL A 67 6.94 -6.30 4.02
CA VAL A 67 5.72 -5.48 4.13
C VAL A 67 6.05 -4.01 4.34
N TRP A 68 7.04 -3.71 5.17
CA TRP A 68 7.45 -2.33 5.40
C TRP A 68 8.07 -1.71 4.15
N SER A 69 8.92 -2.44 3.45
CA SER A 69 9.53 -2.01 2.19
C SER A 69 8.46 -1.76 1.11
N ASP A 70 7.50 -2.66 0.98
CA ASP A 70 6.41 -2.58 -0.01
C ASP A 70 5.47 -1.43 0.29
N SER A 71 5.09 -1.28 1.56
CA SER A 71 4.28 -0.15 2.04
C SER A 71 4.99 1.18 1.76
N ARG A 72 6.29 1.24 2.03
CA ARG A 72 7.11 2.44 1.78
C ARG A 72 7.22 2.73 0.28
N SER A 73 7.40 1.71 -0.55
CA SER A 73 7.49 1.84 -2.01
C SER A 73 6.16 2.29 -2.62
N THR A 74 5.06 1.78 -2.11
CA THR A 74 3.71 2.21 -2.49
C THR A 74 3.49 3.67 -2.11
N ALA A 75 3.85 4.06 -0.89
CA ALA A 75 3.74 5.45 -0.44
C ALA A 75 4.59 6.41 -1.28
N THR A 76 5.84 6.07 -1.59
CA THR A 76 6.70 6.91 -2.45
C THR A 76 6.17 7.00 -3.87
N SER A 77 5.63 5.91 -4.42
CA SER A 77 4.98 5.91 -5.73
C SER A 77 3.75 6.82 -5.77
N LEU A 78 2.89 6.74 -4.74
CA LEU A 78 1.72 7.61 -4.62
C LEU A 78 2.10 9.09 -4.46
N ILE A 79 3.09 9.40 -3.61
CA ILE A 79 3.61 10.76 -3.45
C ILE A 79 4.10 11.30 -4.80
N ARG A 80 4.87 10.50 -5.54
CA ARG A 80 5.35 10.87 -6.87
C ARG A 80 4.17 11.11 -7.84
N GLN A 81 3.17 10.23 -7.84
CA GLN A 81 1.99 10.37 -8.69
C GLN A 81 1.19 11.64 -8.37
N VAL A 82 0.95 11.91 -7.08
CA VAL A 82 0.24 13.12 -6.64
C VAL A 82 1.02 14.38 -7.04
N ASN A 83 2.33 14.41 -6.84
CA ASN A 83 3.17 15.53 -7.27
C ASN A 83 3.12 15.74 -8.79
N GLN A 84 3.20 14.67 -9.58
CA GLN A 84 3.10 14.76 -11.03
C GLN A 84 1.74 15.26 -11.50
N ASN A 85 0.65 14.78 -10.87
CA ASN A 85 -0.70 15.24 -11.18
C ASN A 85 -0.90 16.71 -10.80
N GLY A 86 -0.35 17.16 -9.67
CA GLY A 86 -0.36 18.57 -9.26
C GLY A 86 0.38 19.45 -10.26
N VAL A 87 1.62 19.07 -10.61
CA VAL A 87 2.42 19.81 -11.61
C VAL A 87 1.74 19.86 -12.97
N ALA A 88 1.12 18.75 -13.41
CA ALA A 88 0.37 18.74 -14.66
C ALA A 88 -0.82 19.70 -14.60
N ARG A 89 -1.56 19.70 -13.48
CA ARG A 89 -2.68 20.63 -13.27
C ARG A 89 -2.23 22.09 -13.28
N ASP A 90 -1.16 22.43 -12.56
CA ASP A 90 -0.61 23.79 -12.54
C ASP A 90 -0.22 24.25 -13.96
N LYS A 91 0.38 23.35 -14.76
CA LYS A 91 0.74 23.65 -16.15
C LYS A 91 -0.46 23.84 -17.06
N VAL A 92 -1.58 23.17 -16.80
CA VAL A 92 -2.83 23.45 -17.50
C VAL A 92 -3.37 24.82 -17.08
N GLU A 93 -3.26 25.20 -15.80
CA GLU A 93 -3.71 26.51 -15.31
C GLU A 93 -2.90 27.69 -15.91
N GLU A 94 -1.64 27.48 -16.29
CA GLU A 94 -0.79 28.47 -16.99
C GLU A 94 -1.21 28.74 -18.46
N LEU A 95 -2.04 27.88 -19.08
CA LEU A 95 -2.52 28.10 -20.44
C LEU A 95 -3.58 29.23 -20.51
N PRO A 96 -3.59 30.03 -21.58
CA PRO A 96 -4.64 31.01 -21.82
C PRO A 96 -6.00 30.30 -22.03
N GLY A 97 -7.10 30.96 -21.63
CA GLY A 97 -8.46 30.39 -21.64
C GLY A 97 -8.82 29.71 -22.96
N ASP A 98 -8.53 30.38 -24.08
CA ASP A 98 -8.84 29.88 -25.43
C ASP A 98 -8.09 28.59 -25.80
N GLN A 99 -6.92 28.33 -25.19
CA GLN A 99 -6.13 27.11 -25.41
C GLN A 99 -6.50 25.99 -24.43
N LYS A 100 -7.09 26.32 -23.28
CA LYS A 100 -7.54 25.33 -22.29
C LYS A 100 -8.71 24.48 -22.79
N GLU A 101 -9.52 25.00 -23.70
CA GLU A 101 -10.64 24.26 -24.29
C GLU A 101 -10.21 23.28 -25.38
N SER A 102 -8.97 23.39 -25.88
CA SER A 102 -8.41 22.49 -26.88
C SER A 102 -7.55 21.40 -26.23
N PHE A 103 -8.03 20.15 -26.30
CA PHE A 103 -7.30 18.98 -25.79
C PHE A 103 -5.91 18.84 -26.44
N ASP A 104 -5.80 19.07 -27.75
CA ASP A 104 -4.53 19.00 -28.47
C ASP A 104 -3.55 20.07 -28.00
N ALA A 105 -4.02 21.29 -27.71
CA ALA A 105 -3.18 22.36 -27.19
C ALA A 105 -2.69 22.06 -25.76
N VAL A 106 -3.55 21.52 -24.91
CA VAL A 106 -3.21 21.07 -23.55
C VAL A 106 -2.17 19.95 -23.57
N VAL A 107 -2.39 18.92 -24.41
CA VAL A 107 -1.45 17.79 -24.54
C VAL A 107 -0.11 18.25 -25.12
N ALA A 108 -0.11 19.12 -26.13
CA ALA A 108 1.12 19.68 -26.70
C ALA A 108 1.92 20.48 -25.66
N HIS A 109 1.25 21.27 -24.83
CA HIS A 109 1.88 22.04 -23.76
C HIS A 109 2.48 21.15 -22.66
N LEU A 110 1.72 20.16 -22.19
CA LEU A 110 2.17 19.21 -21.18
C LEU A 110 3.36 18.38 -21.69
N ARG A 111 3.30 17.86 -22.92
CA ARG A 111 4.43 17.12 -23.53
C ARG A 111 5.67 17.98 -23.62
N ARG A 112 5.54 19.24 -24.02
CA ARG A 112 6.69 20.16 -24.08
C ARG A 112 7.37 20.33 -22.72
N PHE A 113 6.60 20.35 -21.64
CA PHE A 113 7.12 20.47 -20.27
C PHE A 113 7.74 19.16 -19.76
N PHE A 114 7.04 18.03 -19.87
CA PHE A 114 7.48 16.74 -19.35
C PHE A 114 8.53 16.03 -20.23
N GLU A 115 8.58 16.30 -21.53
CA GLU A 115 9.54 15.73 -22.48
C GLU A 115 10.65 16.71 -22.88
N GLY A 116 10.77 17.83 -22.16
CA GLY A 116 11.79 18.84 -22.41
C GLY A 116 13.22 18.27 -22.30
N PRO A 117 14.22 18.88 -22.97
CA PRO A 117 15.61 18.44 -22.91
C PRO A 117 16.16 18.40 -21.47
N GLN A 118 15.70 19.31 -20.61
CA GLN A 118 16.05 19.33 -19.18
C GLN A 118 15.49 18.13 -18.41
N GLN A 119 14.24 17.73 -18.67
CA GLN A 119 13.64 16.52 -18.07
C GLN A 119 14.39 15.26 -18.50
N ARG A 120 14.80 15.17 -19.77
CA ARG A 120 15.65 14.08 -20.26
C ARG A 120 17.00 14.05 -19.56
N TYR A 121 17.59 15.21 -19.28
CA TYR A 121 18.85 15.30 -18.57
C TYR A 121 18.72 14.85 -17.11
N MET A 122 17.66 15.29 -16.43
CA MET A 122 17.31 14.87 -15.07
C MET A 122 17.06 13.36 -14.98
N ALA A 123 16.31 12.79 -15.93
CA ALA A 123 16.07 11.36 -16.00
C ALA A 123 17.37 10.57 -16.21
N ARG A 124 18.28 11.07 -17.08
CA ARG A 124 19.60 10.45 -17.28
C ARG A 124 20.47 10.52 -16.03
N GLN A 125 20.45 11.64 -15.30
CA GLN A 125 21.19 11.74 -14.04
C GLN A 125 20.67 10.77 -12.99
N ALA A 126 19.35 10.65 -12.82
CA ALA A 126 18.74 9.70 -11.89
C ALA A 126 19.11 8.24 -12.19
N LEU A 127 19.24 7.89 -13.48
CA LEU A 127 19.68 6.55 -13.91
C LEU A 127 21.18 6.32 -13.74
N SER A 128 21.99 7.39 -13.80
CA SER A 128 23.44 7.31 -13.63
C SER A 128 23.89 7.18 -12.17
N THR A 129 23.02 7.48 -11.22
CA THR A 129 23.29 7.41 -9.77
C THR A 129 22.90 6.07 -9.14
N SER A 130 22.51 5.08 -9.96
CA SER A 130 22.20 3.71 -9.53
C SER A 130 23.41 2.79 -9.57
#